data_AF-C6BQ21-F1
#
_entry.id   AF-C6BQ21-F1
#
_cell.length_a   1.000
_cell.length_b   1.000
_cell.length_c   1.000
_cell.angle_alpha   90.00
_cell.angle_beta   90.00
_cell.angle_gamma   90.00
#
_symmetry.space_group_name_H-M   'P 1'
#
loop_
_entity.id
_entity.type
_entity.pdbx_description
1 polymer ?
#
loop_
_entity_poly.entity_id
_entity_poly.type
_entity_poly.pdbx_seq_one_letter_code
_entity_poly.pdbx_strand_id
1 'polypeptide(L)'
;MRHSLTLTETLHAQIPVAATLLTDAWEVGRLVMAPEFRSGPDFLKQCLSLALAFLCANAQVENLHASCSHVLSRLYRRFGFSVLARDIQLPGTEKTYTVIHGHISQVSRALTL
;
A
#
# COMPACT_ATOMS: atom_id res chain seq x y z
N MET A 1 9.02 -9.41 3.21
CA MET A 1 9.17 -8.52 2.03
C MET A 1 10.62 -8.43 1.56
N ARG A 2 11.20 -9.50 1.00
CA ARG A 2 12.51 -9.49 0.30
C ARG A 2 12.66 -10.66 -0.68
N HIS A 3 11.56 -11.20 -1.21
CA HIS A 3 11.64 -12.34 -2.13
C HIS A 3 11.92 -11.93 -3.58
N SER A 4 11.93 -10.61 -3.86
CA SER A 4 12.11 -10.02 -5.18
C SER A 4 11.04 -10.48 -6.18
N LEU A 5 9.82 -10.73 -5.69
CA LEU A 5 8.71 -11.27 -6.47
C LEU A 5 7.71 -10.19 -6.88
N THR A 6 7.71 -9.06 -6.19
CA THR A 6 6.70 -8.00 -6.40
C THR A 6 7.32 -6.71 -6.89
N LEU A 7 6.49 -5.90 -7.56
CA LEU A 7 6.86 -4.54 -7.96
C LEU A 7 7.27 -3.71 -6.75
N THR A 8 6.55 -3.84 -5.64
CA THR A 8 6.83 -3.08 -4.41
C THR A 8 8.20 -3.46 -3.86
N GLU A 9 8.56 -4.76 -3.83
CA GLU A 9 9.91 -5.20 -3.41
C GLU A 9 11.01 -4.64 -4.32
N THR A 10 10.80 -4.64 -5.64
CA THR A 10 11.75 -4.03 -6.60
C THR A 10 11.97 -2.54 -6.35
N LEU A 11 10.90 -1.80 -6.04
CA LEU A 11 10.98 -0.36 -5.78
C LEU A 11 11.57 -0.08 -4.39
N HIS A 12 11.24 -0.90 -3.38
CA HIS A 12 11.81 -0.83 -2.04
C HIS A 12 13.32 -0.99 -2.03
N ALA A 13 13.88 -1.86 -2.88
CA ALA A 13 15.32 -2.06 -2.98
C ALA A 13 16.10 -0.80 -3.41
N GLN A 14 15.43 0.18 -4.00
CA GLN A 14 16.03 1.44 -4.47
C GLN A 14 15.99 2.56 -3.43
N ILE A 15 15.32 2.37 -2.30
CA ILE A 15 15.11 3.41 -1.30
C ILE A 15 15.58 2.97 0.09
N PRO A 16 16.12 3.88 0.91
CA PRO A 16 16.43 3.56 2.29
C PRO A 16 15.12 3.37 3.07
N VAL A 17 14.94 2.19 3.68
CA VAL A 17 13.79 1.89 4.53
C VAL A 17 14.28 1.36 5.86
N ALA A 18 13.80 1.98 6.95
CA ALA A 18 14.12 1.55 8.30
C ALA A 18 13.65 0.10 8.51
N ALA A 19 14.50 -0.73 9.12
CA ALA A 19 14.22 -2.14 9.35
C ALA A 19 12.93 -2.37 10.16
N THR A 20 12.60 -1.44 11.08
CA THR A 20 11.36 -1.47 11.87
C THR A 20 10.10 -1.44 11.01
N LEU A 21 10.14 -0.77 9.86
CA LEU A 21 8.99 -0.74 8.94
C LEU A 21 8.81 -2.07 8.21
N LEU A 22 9.80 -2.97 8.22
CA LEU A 22 9.75 -4.28 7.57
C LEU A 22 9.34 -5.41 8.51
N THR A 23 9.20 -5.13 9.81
CA THR A 23 8.68 -6.07 10.81
C THR A 23 7.18 -6.26 10.63
N ASP A 24 6.72 -7.52 10.70
CA ASP A 24 5.30 -7.92 10.52
C ASP A 24 4.62 -7.18 9.35
N ALA A 25 5.39 -7.10 8.25
CA ALA A 25 5.07 -6.26 7.11
C ALA A 25 4.39 -7.06 5.99
N TRP A 26 3.22 -6.58 5.58
CA TRP A 26 2.40 -7.16 4.51
C TRP A 26 2.30 -6.25 3.30
N GLU A 27 2.39 -6.83 2.12
CA GLU A 27 2.25 -6.07 0.88
C GLU A 27 0.77 -6.02 0.47
N VAL A 28 0.29 -4.82 0.17
CA VAL A 28 -1.00 -4.59 -0.47
C VAL A 28 -0.76 -4.21 -1.92
N GLY A 29 -1.22 -5.03 -2.85
CA GLY A 29 -0.97 -4.81 -4.27
C GLY A 29 -2.08 -5.33 -5.15
N ARG A 30 -1.98 -4.98 -6.44
CA ARG A 30 -2.91 -5.45 -7.51
C ARG A 30 -4.38 -5.20 -7.19
N LEU A 31 -4.68 -4.03 -6.61
CA LEU A 31 -6.06 -3.58 -6.46
C LEU A 31 -6.67 -3.39 -7.85
N VAL A 32 -7.75 -4.12 -8.13
CA VAL A 32 -8.52 -3.99 -9.36
C VAL A 32 -9.98 -3.77 -8.99
N MET A 33 -10.57 -2.73 -9.54
CA MET A 33 -12.01 -2.47 -9.45
C MET A 33 -12.57 -2.36 -10.86
N ALA A 34 -13.74 -2.96 -11.10
CA ALA A 34 -14.44 -2.79 -12.37
C ALA A 34 -14.85 -1.31 -12.56
N PRO A 35 -14.82 -0.78 -13.80
CA PRO A 35 -15.04 0.65 -14.08
C PRO A 35 -16.30 1.24 -13.43
N GLU A 36 -17.40 0.48 -13.40
CA GLU A 36 -18.68 0.84 -12.82
C GLU A 36 -18.62 1.14 -11.31
N PHE A 37 -17.60 0.65 -10.60
CA PHE A 37 -17.39 0.89 -9.17
C PHE A 37 -16.33 1.96 -8.87
N ARG A 38 -15.84 2.69 -9.89
CA ARG A 38 -14.78 3.71 -9.74
C ARG A 38 -15.31 5.14 -9.53
N SER A 39 -16.60 5.31 -9.27
CA SER A 39 -17.26 6.61 -9.14
C SER A 39 -16.84 7.42 -7.90
N GLY A 40 -16.18 6.79 -6.94
CA GLY A 40 -15.70 7.46 -5.72
C GLY A 40 -14.82 6.57 -4.84
N PRO A 41 -14.31 7.13 -3.73
CA PRO A 41 -13.41 6.42 -2.83
C PRO A 41 -14.13 5.45 -1.89
N ASP A 42 -15.45 5.56 -1.72
CA ASP A 42 -16.18 4.91 -0.63
C ASP A 42 -16.27 3.40 -0.81
N PHE A 43 -16.56 2.93 -2.02
CA PHE A 43 -16.59 1.49 -2.30
C PHE A 43 -15.20 0.88 -2.11
N LEU A 44 -14.16 1.55 -2.60
CA LEU A 44 -12.78 1.13 -2.33
C LEU A 44 -12.47 1.09 -0.83
N LYS A 45 -12.88 2.11 -0.09
CA LYS A 45 -12.70 2.17 1.37
C LYS A 45 -13.33 0.94 2.04
N GLN A 46 -14.55 0.58 1.65
CA GLN A 46 -15.24 -0.61 2.17
C GLN A 46 -14.49 -1.90 1.83
N CYS A 47 -14.06 -2.07 0.59
CA CYS A 47 -13.26 -3.24 0.19
C CYS A 47 -11.95 -3.35 0.99
N LEU A 48 -11.24 -2.24 1.16
CA LEU A 48 -10.01 -2.19 1.97
C LEU A 48 -10.30 -2.50 3.44
N SER A 49 -11.42 -2.02 3.97
CA SER A 49 -11.82 -2.29 5.37
C SER A 49 -12.07 -3.79 5.58
N LEU A 50 -12.79 -4.45 4.65
CA LEU A 50 -13.02 -5.89 4.72
C LEU A 50 -11.72 -6.69 4.61
N ALA A 51 -10.85 -6.34 3.65
CA ALA A 51 -9.55 -6.99 3.49
C ALA A 51 -8.67 -6.83 4.73
N LEU A 52 -8.66 -5.63 5.33
CA LEU A 52 -7.87 -5.36 6.53
C LEU A 52 -8.41 -6.08 7.76
N ALA A 53 -9.74 -6.14 7.93
CA ALA A 53 -10.36 -6.91 9.00
C ALA A 53 -9.98 -8.40 8.91
N PHE A 54 -10.05 -8.97 7.70
CA PHE A 54 -9.60 -10.34 7.47
C PHE A 54 -8.11 -10.51 7.81
N LEU A 55 -7.25 -9.60 7.34
CA LEU A 55 -5.80 -9.68 7.62
C LEU A 55 -5.50 -9.62 9.12
N CYS A 56 -6.08 -8.67 9.84
CA CYS A 56 -5.87 -8.50 11.28
C CYS A 56 -6.35 -9.69 12.10
N ALA A 57 -7.42 -10.37 11.65
CA ALA A 57 -7.94 -11.55 12.33
C ALA A 57 -7.10 -12.81 12.10
N ASN A 58 -6.30 -12.86 11.03
CA ASN A 58 -5.65 -14.08 10.57
C ASN A 58 -4.12 -14.02 10.57
N ALA A 59 -3.52 -12.85 10.80
CA ALA A 59 -2.08 -12.69 10.80
C ALA A 59 -1.64 -11.59 11.78
N GLN A 60 -0.40 -11.71 12.26
CA GLN A 60 0.27 -10.57 12.86
C GLN A 60 0.65 -9.59 11.75
N VAL A 61 0.18 -8.36 11.90
CA VAL A 61 0.42 -7.27 10.96
C VAL A 61 0.64 -5.98 11.74
N GLU A 62 1.77 -5.34 11.48
CA GLU A 62 2.09 -4.02 12.03
C GLU A 62 2.21 -3.00 10.90
N ASN A 63 2.79 -3.42 9.77
CA ASN A 63 3.13 -2.54 8.67
C ASN A 63 2.52 -3.01 7.35
N LEU A 64 1.96 -2.08 6.58
CA LEU A 64 1.51 -2.31 5.21
C LEU A 64 2.40 -1.53 4.26
N HIS A 65 2.79 -2.16 3.16
CA HIS A 65 3.51 -1.47 2.06
C HIS A 65 2.81 -1.69 0.74
N ALA A 66 2.89 -0.68 -0.12
CA ALA A 66 2.37 -0.77 -1.47
C ALA A 66 3.16 0.14 -2.41
N SER A 67 3.12 -0.19 -3.69
CA SER A 67 3.50 0.70 -4.77
C SER A 67 2.28 1.09 -5.59
N CYS A 68 2.19 2.37 -5.96
CA CYS A 68 1.05 2.90 -6.71
C CYS A 68 1.47 4.06 -7.62
N SER A 69 0.59 4.44 -8.54
CA SER A 69 0.77 5.68 -9.30
C SER A 69 0.69 6.90 -8.38
N HIS A 70 1.30 8.01 -8.79
CA HIS A 70 1.29 9.25 -8.02
C HIS A 70 -0.11 9.74 -7.67
N VAL A 71 -1.06 9.59 -8.60
CA VAL A 71 -2.46 9.97 -8.39
C VAL A 71 -3.10 9.11 -7.30
N LEU A 72 -2.87 7.79 -7.33
CA LEU A 72 -3.41 6.87 -6.33
C LEU A 72 -2.80 7.10 -4.95
N SER A 73 -1.53 7.50 -4.85
CA SER A 73 -0.93 7.84 -3.55
C SER A 73 -1.72 8.91 -2.79
N ARG A 74 -2.33 9.86 -3.52
CA ARG A 74 -3.18 10.89 -2.91
C ARG A 74 -4.43 10.31 -2.28
N LEU A 75 -5.03 9.31 -2.94
CA LEU A 75 -6.19 8.59 -2.43
C LEU A 75 -5.83 7.76 -1.20
N TYR A 76 -4.75 6.97 -1.25
CA TYR A 76 -4.33 6.11 -0.14
C TYR A 76 -4.00 6.88 1.15
N ARG A 77 -3.55 8.14 1.05
CA ARG A 77 -3.40 9.00 2.24
C ARG A 77 -4.69 9.22 3.01
N ARG A 78 -5.85 9.19 2.34
CA ARG A 78 -7.17 9.25 3.00
C ARG A 78 -7.49 7.97 3.78
N PHE A 79 -6.77 6.89 3.50
CA PHE A 79 -6.90 5.60 4.16
C PHE A 79 -5.77 5.33 5.15
N GLY A 80 -5.08 6.39 5.61
CA GLY A 80 -4.06 6.28 6.67
C GLY A 80 -2.66 5.88 6.18
N PHE A 81 -2.43 5.78 4.87
CA PHE A 81 -1.10 5.58 4.32
C PHE A 81 -0.30 6.90 4.27
N SER A 82 1.01 6.76 4.30
CA SER A 82 2.00 7.81 4.15
C SER A 82 2.90 7.50 2.95
N VAL A 83 3.57 8.51 2.40
CA VAL A 83 4.50 8.31 1.28
C VAL A 83 5.90 8.12 1.83
N LEU A 84 6.53 6.99 1.50
CA LEU A 84 7.94 6.74 1.81
C LEU A 84 8.85 7.39 0.75
N ALA A 85 8.51 7.21 -0.52
CA ALA A 85 9.29 7.76 -1.62
C ALA A 85 8.42 8.01 -2.85
N ARG A 86 8.76 9.05 -3.62
CA ARG A 86 8.09 9.45 -4.86
C ARG A 86 9.03 9.30 -6.03
N ASP A 87 8.43 9.28 -7.21
CA ASP A 87 9.13 9.29 -8.50
C ASP A 87 10.18 8.19 -8.65
N ILE A 88 9.94 7.03 -8.03
CA ILE A 88 10.85 5.90 -8.11
C ILE A 88 10.66 5.23 -9.46
N GLN A 89 11.71 5.26 -10.26
CA GLN A 89 11.72 4.66 -11.58
C GLN A 89 11.68 3.15 -11.46
N LEU A 90 10.80 2.52 -12.25
CA LEU A 90 10.81 1.07 -12.44
C LEU A 90 11.94 0.72 -13.43
N PRO A 91 12.95 -0.07 -13.03
CA PRO A 91 14.10 -0.36 -13.88
C PRO A 91 13.69 -0.91 -15.25
N GLY A 92 14.35 -0.42 -16.31
CA GLY A 92 14.06 -0.80 -17.69
C GLY A 92 12.80 -0.16 -18.28
N THR A 93 12.20 0.84 -17.62
CA THR A 93 11.01 1.54 -18.11
C THR A 93 11.09 3.04 -17.83
N GLU A 94 10.25 3.83 -18.50
CA GLU A 94 10.03 5.26 -18.19
C GLU A 94 8.98 5.48 -17.09
N LYS A 95 8.43 4.39 -16.53
CA LYS A 95 7.35 4.48 -15.53
C LYS A 95 7.94 4.83 -14.17
N THR A 96 7.28 5.74 -13.48
CA THR A 96 7.58 6.10 -12.10
C THR A 96 6.42 5.74 -11.17
N TYR A 97 6.77 5.39 -9.94
CA TYR A 97 5.82 4.99 -8.92
C TYR A 97 6.08 5.73 -7.61
N THR A 98 5.06 5.77 -6.76
CA THR A 98 5.18 6.14 -5.36
C THR A 98 5.14 4.88 -4.51
N VAL A 99 6.09 4.78 -3.57
CA VAL A 99 6.09 3.76 -2.51
C VAL A 99 5.41 4.36 -1.29
N ILE A 100 4.40 3.66 -0.77
CA ILE A 100 3.62 4.08 0.38
C ILE A 100 3.69 3.06 1.50
N HIS A 101 3.53 3.55 2.73
CA HIS A 101 3.52 2.76 3.95
C HIS A 101 2.31 3.14 4.82
N GLY A 102 1.69 2.15 5.43
CA GLY A 102 0.64 2.36 6.44
C GLY A 102 0.93 1.55 7.68
N HIS A 103 1.06 2.21 8.83
CA HIS A 103 1.04 1.50 10.10
C HIS A 103 -0.39 1.03 10.40
N ILE A 104 -0.56 -0.19 10.90
CA ILE A 104 -1.86 -0.83 11.03
C ILE A 104 -2.86 0.04 11.82
N SER A 105 -2.43 0.64 12.93
CA SER A 105 -3.30 1.50 13.75
C SER A 105 -3.80 2.75 13.02
N GLN A 106 -3.00 3.32 12.11
CA GLN A 106 -3.39 4.49 11.33
C GLN A 106 -4.37 4.13 10.23
N VAL A 107 -4.10 3.01 9.55
CA VAL A 107 -4.95 2.50 8.48
C VAL A 107 -6.30 2.05 9.04
N SER A 108 -6.32 1.25 10.12
CA SER A 108 -7.55 0.82 10.78
C SER A 108 -8.40 2.00 11.24
N ARG A 109 -7.79 3.00 11.89
CA ARG A 109 -8.48 4.22 12.30
C ARG A 109 -9.11 4.97 11.12
N ALA A 110 -8.39 5.12 10.01
CA ALA A 110 -8.91 5.80 8.82
C ALA A 110 -10.03 4.99 8.12
N LEU A 111 -9.93 3.67 8.19
CA LEU A 111 -10.91 2.71 7.66
C LEU A 111 -12.06 2.38 8.63
N THR A 112 -12.10 3.01 9.81
CA THR A 112 -13.14 2.81 10.84
C THR A 112 -13.26 1.34 11.29
N LEU A 113 -12.11 0.68 11.45
CA LEU A 113 -11.96 -0.65 12.06
C LEU A 113 -11.49 -0.55 13.51
#